data_AF-A0A6V8EWI4-F1
#
_entry.id   AF-A0A6V8EWI4-F1
#
_cell.length_a   1.000
_cell.length_b   1.000
_cell.length_c   1.000
_cell.angle_alpha   90.00
_cell.angle_beta   90.00
_cell.angle_gamma   90.00
#
_symmetry.space_group_name_H-M   'P 1'
#
loop_
_entity.id
_entity.type
_entity.pdbx_description
1 polymer ?
#
loop_
_entity_poly.entity_id
_entity_poly.type
_entity_poly.pdbx_seq_one_letter_code
_entity_poly.pdbx_strand_id
1 'polypeptide(L)'
;MASTGWARFAHRFGQYYRSSTFWRPPRMPKREWMFIPFGGAPPLRHKSFRSEQELRQFLSERAMHSCFYSTAYWQKPYELKMDDKNWQGADLIFDLDGDHLPGVTDRDFPAMLEVIQEQAHALWNDFLEPEFGFDQKFLQVTFSGHRGFHLHYRDPALFHLDSEARRELVSHIRGEGVDVQGGLTRFNDTTANGWTKRIRTQIPTLIDKLVMIAQEGEESTAVMKDLHLGLKANLQREGKPGKGPASIKKLADMFL
;
A
#
# COMPACT_ATOMS: atom_id res chain seq x y z
N MET A 1 -9.18 -3.50 -39.38
CA MET A 1 -9.64 -4.10 -38.11
C MET A 1 -8.42 -4.60 -37.35
N ALA A 2 -8.30 -4.19 -36.09
CA ALA A 2 -7.05 -4.11 -35.32
C ALA A 2 -6.51 -5.47 -34.84
N SER A 3 -5.31 -5.87 -35.29
CA SER A 3 -4.62 -7.06 -34.76
C SER A 3 -3.08 -6.98 -34.78
N THR A 4 -2.46 -5.79 -34.73
CA THR A 4 -0.99 -5.64 -34.92
C THR A 4 -0.27 -4.70 -33.93
N GLY A 5 -0.72 -4.60 -32.68
CA GLY A 5 -0.05 -3.78 -31.65
C GLY A 5 0.84 -4.57 -30.67
N TRP A 6 0.32 -5.66 -30.12
CA TRP A 6 0.94 -6.34 -28.96
C TRP A 6 2.06 -7.31 -29.33
N ALA A 7 2.08 -7.85 -30.56
CA ALA A 7 3.04 -8.88 -30.97
C ALA A 7 4.50 -8.42 -30.85
N ARG A 8 4.76 -7.13 -31.16
CA ARG A 8 6.09 -6.52 -30.97
C ARG A 8 6.51 -6.50 -29.50
N PHE A 9 5.59 -6.18 -28.59
CA PHE A 9 5.86 -6.18 -27.15
C PHE A 9 6.05 -7.61 -26.64
N ALA A 10 5.21 -8.55 -27.06
CA ALA A 10 5.36 -9.96 -26.72
C ALA A 10 6.72 -10.52 -27.16
N HIS A 11 7.20 -10.16 -28.35
CA HIS A 11 8.52 -10.55 -28.82
C HIS A 11 9.64 -10.01 -27.89
N ARG A 12 9.59 -8.71 -27.55
CA ARG A 12 10.57 -8.09 -26.64
C ARG A 12 10.52 -8.70 -25.24
N PHE A 13 9.34 -8.96 -24.70
CA PHE A 13 9.16 -9.64 -23.40
C PHE A 13 9.74 -11.06 -23.45
N GLY A 14 9.48 -11.81 -24.51
CA GLY A 14 10.07 -13.15 -24.69
C GLY A 14 11.60 -13.12 -24.81
N GLN A 15 12.19 -12.10 -25.43
CA GLN A 15 13.64 -11.90 -25.40
C GLN A 15 14.14 -11.59 -23.99
N TYR A 16 13.48 -10.67 -23.28
CA TYR A 16 13.82 -10.32 -21.91
C TYR A 16 13.75 -11.52 -20.95
N TYR A 17 12.68 -12.31 -20.99
CA TYR A 17 12.54 -13.48 -20.11
C TYR A 17 13.58 -14.58 -20.38
N ARG A 18 14.15 -14.66 -21.58
CA ARG A 18 15.18 -15.66 -21.90
C ARG A 18 16.52 -15.38 -21.23
N SER A 19 16.90 -14.12 -21.04
CA SER A 19 18.23 -13.75 -20.55
C SER A 19 18.23 -12.95 -19.24
N SER A 20 17.09 -12.42 -18.80
CA SER A 20 17.01 -11.62 -17.56
C SER A 20 17.40 -12.43 -16.34
N THR A 21 18.07 -11.79 -15.39
CA THR A 21 18.27 -12.35 -14.05
C THR A 21 16.93 -12.33 -13.33
N PHE A 22 16.44 -13.50 -12.89
CA PHE A 22 15.21 -13.56 -12.10
C PHE A 22 15.53 -13.31 -10.64
N TRP A 23 14.68 -12.51 -10.02
CA TRP A 23 14.58 -12.53 -8.57
C TRP A 23 13.69 -13.71 -8.16
N ARG A 24 14.19 -14.55 -7.25
CA ARG A 24 13.45 -15.71 -6.74
C ARG A 24 12.66 -15.35 -5.49
N PRO A 25 11.33 -15.47 -5.49
CA PRO A 25 10.58 -15.26 -4.27
C PRO A 25 10.93 -16.31 -3.21
N PRO A 26 11.04 -15.92 -1.93
CA PRO A 26 11.20 -16.88 -0.84
C PRO A 26 10.10 -17.94 -0.90
N ARG A 27 10.50 -19.20 -0.68
CA ARG A 27 9.61 -20.37 -0.72
C ARG A 27 8.86 -20.52 -2.05
N MET A 28 9.47 -20.13 -3.18
CA MET A 28 8.92 -20.25 -4.54
C MET A 28 8.12 -21.55 -4.82
N PRO A 29 8.57 -22.76 -4.43
CA PRO A 29 7.82 -23.99 -4.69
C PRO A 29 6.47 -24.09 -3.96
N LYS A 30 6.26 -23.27 -2.92
CA LYS A 30 5.02 -23.21 -2.13
C LYS A 30 4.07 -22.11 -2.61
N ARG A 31 4.40 -21.39 -3.69
CA ARG A 31 3.58 -20.29 -4.20
C ARG A 31 2.79 -20.71 -5.42
N GLU A 32 1.55 -20.26 -5.50
CA GLU A 32 0.79 -20.28 -6.75
C GLU A 32 1.30 -19.14 -7.62
N TRP A 33 1.40 -19.38 -8.92
CA TRP A 33 1.73 -18.37 -9.92
C TRP A 33 0.54 -18.13 -10.83
N MET A 34 0.35 -16.86 -11.19
CA MET A 34 -0.65 -16.40 -12.14
C MET A 34 0.04 -15.61 -13.25
N PHE A 35 -0.39 -15.83 -14.49
CA PHE A 35 0.14 -15.13 -15.66
C PHE A 35 -0.99 -14.55 -16.49
N ILE A 36 -0.81 -13.34 -16.98
CA ILE A 36 -1.69 -12.72 -17.97
C ILE A 36 -0.99 -12.83 -19.33
N PRO A 37 -1.53 -13.59 -20.30
CA PRO A 37 -0.93 -13.65 -21.63
C PRO A 37 -1.20 -12.38 -22.45
N PHE A 38 -0.33 -12.09 -23.41
CA PHE A 38 -0.67 -11.12 -24.45
C PHE A 38 -1.84 -11.62 -25.32
N GLY A 39 -2.58 -10.68 -25.92
CA GLY A 39 -3.65 -10.98 -26.88
C GLY A 39 -5.02 -11.29 -26.25
N GLY A 40 -5.23 -10.95 -24.97
CA GLY A 40 -6.55 -11.02 -24.32
C GLY A 40 -7.00 -12.43 -23.92
N ALA A 41 -6.10 -13.41 -23.94
CA ALA A 41 -6.41 -14.75 -23.44
C ALA A 41 -6.67 -14.72 -21.92
N PRO A 42 -7.50 -15.64 -21.39
CA PRO A 42 -7.76 -15.71 -19.96
C PRO A 42 -6.46 -15.89 -19.15
N PRO A 43 -6.41 -15.37 -17.91
CA PRO A 43 -5.27 -15.59 -17.05
C PRO A 43 -5.01 -17.08 -16.77
N LEU A 44 -3.73 -17.44 -16.77
CA LEU A 44 -3.28 -18.78 -16.41
C LEU A 44 -3.02 -18.80 -14.91
N ARG A 45 -3.75 -19.64 -14.17
CA ARG A 45 -3.64 -19.78 -12.71
C ARG A 45 -3.22 -21.19 -12.30
N HIS A 46 -3.05 -21.42 -11.00
CA HIS A 46 -2.72 -22.73 -10.44
C HIS A 46 -1.42 -23.30 -11.02
N LYS A 47 -0.46 -22.41 -11.33
CA LYS A 47 0.89 -22.80 -11.74
C LYS A 47 1.81 -22.83 -10.54
N SER A 48 2.80 -23.70 -10.56
CA SER A 48 3.82 -23.79 -9.54
C SER A 48 5.14 -24.21 -10.16
N PHE A 49 6.24 -23.67 -9.65
CA PHE A 49 7.57 -23.91 -10.19
C PHE A 49 8.53 -24.21 -9.05
N ARG A 50 9.40 -25.20 -9.24
CA ARG A 50 10.39 -25.60 -8.24
C ARG A 50 11.67 -24.77 -8.35
N SER A 51 11.95 -24.25 -9.53
CA SER A 51 13.16 -23.48 -9.84
C SER A 51 12.90 -22.31 -10.78
N GLU A 52 13.84 -21.36 -10.80
CA GLU A 52 13.86 -20.26 -11.77
C GLU A 52 14.00 -20.75 -13.21
N GLN A 53 14.67 -21.89 -13.42
CA GLN A 53 14.85 -22.48 -14.74
C GLN A 53 13.52 -23.00 -15.32
N GLU A 54 12.71 -23.67 -14.51
CA GLU A 54 11.35 -24.11 -14.92
C GLU A 54 10.46 -22.90 -15.27
N LEU A 55 10.51 -21.85 -14.43
CA LEU A 55 9.79 -20.60 -14.70
C LEU A 55 10.30 -19.95 -16.00
N ARG A 56 11.62 -19.93 -16.22
CA ARG A 56 12.24 -19.40 -17.44
C ARG A 56 11.73 -20.12 -18.67
N GLN A 57 11.74 -21.45 -18.63
CA GLN A 57 11.29 -22.28 -19.74
C GLN A 57 9.83 -21.96 -20.08
N PHE A 58 8.96 -21.93 -19.06
CA PHE A 58 7.54 -21.58 -19.24
C PHE A 58 7.34 -20.20 -19.88
N LEU A 59 8.06 -19.18 -19.41
CA LEU A 59 7.97 -17.81 -19.96
C LEU A 59 8.61 -17.66 -21.35
N SER A 60 9.51 -18.57 -21.71
CA SER A 60 10.19 -18.59 -23.01
C SER A 60 9.36 -19.28 -24.10
N GLU A 61 8.53 -20.26 -23.72
CA GLU A 61 7.59 -20.94 -24.64
C GLU A 61 6.48 -20.01 -25.11
N ARG A 62 5.96 -19.18 -24.21
CA ARG A 62 4.97 -18.15 -24.52
C ARG A 62 5.23 -16.92 -23.66
N ALA A 63 5.49 -15.79 -24.32
CA ALA A 63 5.68 -14.53 -23.62
C ALA A 63 4.38 -14.13 -22.88
N MET A 64 4.53 -13.83 -21.59
CA MET A 64 3.45 -13.34 -20.73
C MET A 64 3.52 -11.82 -20.62
N HIS A 65 2.38 -11.15 -20.56
CA HIS A 65 2.29 -9.70 -20.35
C HIS A 65 2.60 -9.35 -18.89
N SER A 66 2.03 -10.09 -17.95
CA SER A 66 2.24 -9.88 -16.52
C SER A 66 2.41 -11.22 -15.80
N CYS A 67 3.29 -11.22 -14.80
CA CYS A 67 3.62 -12.39 -13.99
C CYS A 67 3.36 -12.05 -12.52
N PHE A 68 2.65 -12.91 -11.82
CA PHE A 68 2.30 -12.75 -10.42
C PHE A 68 2.57 -14.05 -9.67
N TYR A 69 2.84 -13.93 -8.38
CA TYR A 69 2.87 -15.05 -7.45
C TYR A 69 2.03 -14.74 -6.22
N SER A 70 1.47 -15.77 -5.59
CA SER A 70 0.65 -15.61 -4.41
C SER A 70 1.47 -15.12 -3.23
N THR A 71 0.88 -14.21 -2.46
CA THR A 71 1.38 -13.80 -1.14
C THR A 71 1.35 -14.97 -0.16
N ALA A 72 0.33 -15.83 -0.33
CA ALA A 72 0.13 -17.06 0.41
C ALA A 72 1.10 -18.18 0.02
N TYR A 73 1.36 -19.04 1.01
CA TYR A 73 2.07 -20.29 0.91
C TYR A 73 1.07 -21.44 0.97
N TRP A 74 1.26 -22.41 0.09
CA TRP A 74 0.42 -23.59 -0.05
C TRP A 74 1.27 -24.85 0.01
N GLN A 75 0.70 -25.94 0.51
CA GLN A 75 1.32 -27.25 0.35
C GLN A 75 1.21 -27.73 -1.11
N LYS A 76 0.05 -27.46 -1.73
CA LYS A 76 -0.27 -27.87 -3.11
C LYS A 76 -0.74 -26.67 -3.95
N PRO A 77 0.17 -25.75 -4.33
CA PRO A 77 -0.19 -24.52 -5.05
C PRO A 77 -0.83 -24.73 -6.43
N TYR A 78 -0.72 -25.93 -7.00
CA TYR A 78 -1.28 -26.32 -8.29
C TYR A 78 -2.73 -26.82 -8.23
N GLU A 79 -3.29 -27.04 -7.05
CA GLU A 79 -4.68 -27.50 -6.93
C GLU A 79 -5.66 -26.42 -7.38
N LEU A 80 -6.77 -26.84 -7.99
CA LEU A 80 -7.79 -25.91 -8.50
C LEU A 80 -8.68 -25.38 -7.38
N LYS A 81 -9.09 -26.25 -6.46
CA LYS A 81 -9.94 -25.87 -5.32
C LYS A 81 -9.08 -25.33 -4.18
N MET A 82 -9.55 -24.27 -3.53
CA MET A 82 -8.80 -23.60 -2.46
C MET A 82 -8.58 -24.51 -1.24
N ASP A 83 -9.60 -25.27 -0.86
CA ASP A 83 -9.54 -26.19 0.28
C ASP A 83 -8.49 -27.29 0.07
N ASP A 84 -8.31 -27.73 -1.19
CA ASP A 84 -7.35 -28.77 -1.55
C ASP A 84 -5.89 -28.26 -1.58
N LYS A 85 -5.68 -26.93 -1.65
CA LYS A 85 -4.32 -26.34 -1.68
C LYS A 85 -3.57 -26.49 -0.37
N ASN A 86 -4.27 -26.69 0.75
CA ASN A 86 -3.75 -26.70 2.12
C ASN A 86 -2.90 -25.44 2.43
N TRP A 87 -3.56 -24.38 2.90
CA TRP A 87 -2.92 -23.11 3.26
C TRP A 87 -1.87 -23.27 4.38
N GLN A 88 -0.74 -22.57 4.26
CA GLN A 88 0.38 -22.67 5.21
C GLN A 88 0.82 -21.32 5.81
N GLY A 89 0.18 -20.21 5.42
CA GLY A 89 0.58 -18.87 5.81
C GLY A 89 0.56 -17.89 4.64
N ALA A 90 0.82 -16.61 4.90
CA ALA A 90 1.02 -15.62 3.86
C ALA A 90 1.97 -14.50 4.30
N ASP A 91 2.73 -13.96 3.36
CA ASP A 91 3.46 -12.70 3.57
C ASP A 91 2.50 -11.58 3.99
N LEU A 92 2.97 -10.67 4.83
CA LEU A 92 2.27 -9.41 5.08
C LEU A 92 2.74 -8.39 4.03
N ILE A 93 1.80 -7.85 3.26
CA ILE A 93 2.11 -6.93 2.17
C ILE A 93 1.28 -5.66 2.35
N PHE A 94 1.96 -4.52 2.25
CA PHE A 94 1.32 -3.22 2.12
C PHE A 94 1.54 -2.72 0.70
N ASP A 95 0.45 -2.39 0.02
CA ASP A 95 0.44 -1.89 -1.35
C ASP A 95 0.08 -0.40 -1.32
N LEU A 96 1.00 0.44 -1.79
CA LEU A 96 0.81 1.88 -1.91
C LEU A 96 0.70 2.24 -3.38
N ASP A 97 -0.51 2.62 -3.80
CA ASP A 97 -0.84 2.97 -5.18
C ASP A 97 -1.22 4.46 -5.30
N GLY A 98 -0.65 5.13 -6.30
CA GLY A 98 -0.79 6.56 -6.55
C GLY A 98 -2.19 7.02 -6.92
N ASP A 99 -3.01 6.14 -7.50
CA ASP A 99 -4.36 6.45 -7.99
C ASP A 99 -5.31 6.95 -6.92
N HIS A 100 -5.03 6.59 -5.67
CA HIS A 100 -5.89 6.90 -4.53
C HIS A 100 -5.41 8.12 -3.75
N LEU A 101 -4.30 8.76 -4.16
CA LEU A 101 -3.74 9.91 -3.47
C LEU A 101 -4.46 11.21 -3.87
N PRO A 102 -5.06 11.95 -2.91
CA PRO A 102 -5.69 13.22 -3.19
C PRO A 102 -4.69 14.23 -3.76
N GLY A 103 -5.01 14.84 -4.90
CA GLY A 103 -4.19 15.90 -5.50
C GLY A 103 -3.04 15.41 -6.37
N VAL A 104 -2.82 14.11 -6.46
CA VAL A 104 -1.88 13.50 -7.40
C VAL A 104 -2.57 13.25 -8.73
N THR A 105 -1.92 13.59 -9.84
CA THR A 105 -2.45 13.31 -11.18
C THR A 105 -1.53 12.34 -11.89
N ASP A 106 -2.10 11.36 -12.59
CA ASP A 106 -1.38 10.38 -13.40
C ASP A 106 -0.58 11.00 -14.56
N ARG A 107 -0.73 12.32 -14.78
CA ARG A 107 -0.01 13.07 -15.80
C ARG A 107 1.38 13.52 -15.34
N ASP A 108 1.59 13.68 -14.03
CA ASP A 108 2.88 14.02 -13.46
C ASP A 108 3.44 12.83 -12.67
N PHE A 109 4.04 11.92 -13.44
CA PHE A 109 4.53 10.65 -12.91
C PHE A 109 5.68 10.81 -11.91
N PRO A 110 6.71 11.67 -12.13
CA PRO A 110 7.75 11.91 -11.13
C PRO A 110 7.19 12.43 -9.79
N ALA A 111 6.34 13.47 -9.81
CA ALA A 111 5.79 14.03 -8.58
C ALA A 111 4.91 13.01 -7.84
N MET A 112 4.12 12.22 -8.57
CA MET A 112 3.36 11.10 -7.98
C MET A 112 4.27 10.10 -7.27
N LEU A 113 5.38 9.69 -7.88
CA LEU A 113 6.29 8.72 -7.27
C LEU A 113 6.95 9.26 -6.01
N GLU A 114 7.32 10.55 -5.99
CA GLU A 114 7.87 11.21 -4.80
C GLU A 114 6.88 11.14 -3.64
N VAL A 115 5.61 11.51 -3.86
CA VAL A 115 4.57 11.46 -2.82
C VAL A 115 4.37 10.02 -2.31
N ILE A 116 4.29 9.02 -3.19
CA ILE A 116 4.09 7.63 -2.75
C ILE A 116 5.31 7.12 -1.98
N GLN A 117 6.52 7.51 -2.40
CA GLN A 117 7.74 7.15 -1.70
C GLN A 117 7.75 7.73 -0.28
N GLU A 118 7.33 8.99 -0.11
CA GLU A 118 7.16 9.60 1.20
C GLU A 118 6.12 8.87 2.04
N GLN A 119 4.98 8.47 1.46
CA GLN A 119 3.96 7.67 2.17
C GLN A 119 4.49 6.29 2.57
N ALA A 120 5.28 5.64 1.72
CA ALA A 120 5.92 4.36 2.04
C ALA A 120 6.93 4.52 3.18
N HIS A 121 7.69 5.62 3.16
CA HIS A 121 8.63 5.97 4.22
C HIS A 121 7.91 6.26 5.54
N ALA A 122 6.83 7.05 5.51
CA ALA A 122 6.00 7.34 6.69
C ALA A 122 5.37 6.06 7.25
N LEU A 123 4.80 5.20 6.39
CA LEU A 123 4.25 3.91 6.84
C LEU A 123 5.28 3.10 7.62
N TRP A 124 6.49 2.97 7.10
CA TRP A 124 7.56 2.23 7.78
C TRP A 124 8.00 2.89 9.09
N ASN A 125 8.42 4.16 9.02
CA ASN A 125 9.08 4.85 10.13
C ASN A 125 8.12 5.35 11.20
N ASP A 126 6.83 5.47 10.90
CA ASP A 126 5.85 5.96 11.85
C ASP A 126 5.04 4.82 12.48
N PHE A 127 4.82 3.72 11.77
CA PHE A 127 3.95 2.64 12.24
C PHE A 127 4.68 1.30 12.33
N LEU A 128 5.16 0.79 11.19
CA LEU A 128 5.59 -0.61 11.12
C LEU A 128 6.77 -0.88 12.06
N GLU A 129 7.82 -0.06 12.00
CA GLU A 129 9.00 -0.25 12.84
C GLU A 129 8.77 0.20 14.31
N PRO A 130 8.42 1.46 14.60
CA PRO A 130 8.39 1.91 16.00
C PRO A 130 7.19 1.43 16.80
N GLU A 131 6.02 1.21 16.17
CA GLU A 131 4.80 0.82 16.89
C GLU A 131 4.56 -0.69 16.86
N PHE A 132 4.74 -1.33 15.70
CA PHE A 132 4.55 -2.79 15.59
C PHE A 132 5.83 -3.59 15.86
N GLY A 133 6.98 -2.92 16.01
CA GLY A 133 8.25 -3.57 16.28
C GLY A 133 8.78 -4.36 15.08
N PHE A 134 8.39 -4.00 13.87
CA PHE A 134 8.85 -4.69 12.67
C PHE A 134 10.35 -4.46 12.46
N ASP A 135 11.05 -5.53 12.13
CA ASP A 135 12.50 -5.51 11.93
C ASP A 135 12.81 -5.39 10.43
N GLN A 136 13.59 -4.38 10.05
CA GLN A 136 13.98 -4.10 8.68
C GLN A 136 14.58 -5.33 7.96
N LYS A 137 15.20 -6.28 8.67
CA LYS A 137 15.75 -7.50 8.07
C LYS A 137 14.71 -8.38 7.40
N PHE A 138 13.43 -8.27 7.78
CA PHE A 138 12.32 -8.99 7.17
C PHE A 138 11.59 -8.20 6.09
N LEU A 139 11.94 -6.92 5.90
CA LEU A 139 11.34 -6.04 4.91
C LEU A 139 12.02 -6.20 3.55
N GLN A 140 11.20 -6.32 2.51
CA GLN A 140 11.61 -6.07 1.14
C GLN A 140 10.69 -5.02 0.53
N VAL A 141 11.27 -3.93 0.06
CA VAL A 141 10.56 -2.91 -0.71
C VAL A 141 10.72 -3.21 -2.21
N THR A 142 9.63 -3.17 -2.95
CA THR A 142 9.64 -3.35 -4.41
C THR A 142 8.84 -2.26 -5.08
N PHE A 143 9.38 -1.67 -6.14
CA PHE A 143 8.60 -0.86 -7.05
C PHE A 143 7.59 -1.73 -7.81
N SER A 144 6.33 -1.32 -7.86
CA SER A 144 5.24 -2.05 -8.54
C SER A 144 5.46 -2.23 -10.05
N GLY A 145 6.36 -1.44 -10.63
CA GLY A 145 6.58 -1.35 -12.08
C GLY A 145 5.70 -0.30 -12.75
N HIS A 146 4.82 0.36 -11.99
CA HIS A 146 3.97 1.43 -12.49
C HIS A 146 3.87 2.58 -11.48
N ARG A 147 2.83 2.66 -10.66
CA ARG A 147 2.49 3.88 -9.90
C ARG A 147 2.51 3.63 -8.39
N GLY A 148 3.48 2.87 -7.90
CA GLY A 148 3.39 2.42 -6.52
C GLY A 148 4.56 1.60 -6.02
N PHE A 149 4.53 1.31 -4.72
CA PHE A 149 5.49 0.46 -4.03
C PHE A 149 4.77 -0.61 -3.21
N HIS A 150 5.37 -1.79 -3.13
CA HIS A 150 4.94 -2.84 -2.20
C HIS A 150 6.00 -3.01 -1.11
N LEU A 151 5.54 -3.04 0.14
CA LEU A 151 6.35 -3.43 1.29
C LEU A 151 6.00 -4.88 1.63
N HIS A 152 6.87 -5.82 1.26
CA HIS A 152 6.75 -7.22 1.62
C HIS A 152 7.45 -7.47 2.96
N TYR A 153 6.68 -7.66 4.02
CA TYR A 153 7.20 -8.01 5.35
C TYR A 153 7.06 -9.52 5.59
N ARG A 154 8.20 -10.20 5.78
CA ARG A 154 8.27 -11.68 5.75
C ARG A 154 8.79 -12.32 7.04
N ASP A 155 8.40 -11.77 8.19
CA ASP A 155 8.65 -12.42 9.47
C ASP A 155 7.82 -13.71 9.60
N PRO A 156 8.45 -14.90 9.76
CA PRO A 156 7.74 -16.15 9.96
C PRO A 156 6.74 -16.14 11.11
N ALA A 157 6.98 -15.33 12.15
CA ALA A 157 6.06 -15.20 13.29
C ALA A 157 4.68 -14.67 12.87
N LEU A 158 4.58 -13.92 11.77
CA LEU A 158 3.34 -13.27 11.34
C LEU A 158 2.62 -13.99 10.18
N PHE A 159 3.15 -15.11 9.68
CA PHE A 159 2.55 -15.80 8.52
C PHE A 159 1.14 -16.32 8.77
N HIS A 160 0.82 -16.60 10.04
CA HIS A 160 -0.47 -17.14 10.45
C HIS A 160 -1.57 -16.08 10.56
N LEU A 161 -1.26 -14.78 10.45
CA LEU A 161 -2.25 -13.72 10.55
C LEU A 161 -3.34 -13.91 9.49
N ASP A 162 -4.59 -13.96 9.94
CA ASP A 162 -5.76 -14.08 9.09
C ASP A 162 -6.18 -12.71 8.52
N SER A 163 -7.27 -12.70 7.75
CA SER A 163 -7.77 -11.48 7.12
C SER A 163 -8.26 -10.43 8.12
N GLU A 164 -8.79 -10.83 9.27
CA GLU A 164 -9.33 -9.90 10.27
C GLU A 164 -8.20 -9.24 11.05
N ALA A 165 -7.21 -10.00 11.52
CA ALA A 165 -6.02 -9.43 12.16
C ALA A 165 -5.25 -8.48 11.23
N ARG A 166 -5.17 -8.79 9.94
CA ARG A 166 -4.59 -7.88 8.93
C ARG A 166 -5.42 -6.62 8.73
N ARG A 167 -6.76 -6.72 8.81
CA ARG A 167 -7.66 -5.57 8.74
C ARG A 167 -7.42 -4.66 9.95
N GLU A 168 -7.31 -5.21 11.15
CA GLU A 168 -7.02 -4.44 12.36
C GLU A 168 -5.70 -3.65 12.26
N LEU A 169 -4.65 -4.24 11.68
CA LEU A 169 -3.40 -3.50 11.41
C LEU A 169 -3.64 -2.29 10.49
N VAL A 170 -4.40 -2.49 9.41
CA VAL A 170 -4.72 -1.41 8.46
C VAL A 170 -5.60 -0.34 9.11
N SER A 171 -6.61 -0.73 9.89
CA SER A 171 -7.48 0.19 10.62
C SER A 171 -6.70 1.02 11.65
N HIS A 172 -5.76 0.39 12.37
CA HIS A 172 -4.85 1.11 13.29
C HIS A 172 -3.96 2.11 12.55
N ILE A 173 -3.33 1.73 11.45
CA ILE A 173 -2.50 2.65 10.63
C ILE A 173 -3.32 3.85 10.15
N ARG A 174 -4.58 3.61 9.76
CA ARG A 174 -5.49 4.65 9.28
C ARG A 174 -6.09 5.51 10.40
N GLY A 175 -5.91 5.12 11.66
CA GLY A 175 -6.52 5.79 12.81
C GLY A 175 -8.03 5.62 12.89
N GLU A 176 -8.57 4.55 12.30
CA GLU A 176 -9.99 4.23 12.38
C GLU A 176 -10.36 3.89 13.83
N GLY A 177 -11.38 4.56 14.37
CA GLY A 177 -11.82 4.33 15.76
C GLY A 177 -10.93 4.94 16.85
N VAL A 178 -9.95 5.78 16.50
CA VAL A 178 -9.11 6.46 17.48
C VAL A 178 -9.92 7.47 18.30
N ASP A 179 -9.95 7.26 19.62
CA ASP A 179 -10.55 8.21 20.56
C ASP A 179 -9.63 9.42 20.77
N VAL A 180 -9.85 10.46 19.95
CA VAL A 180 -9.11 11.72 20.04
C VAL A 180 -9.35 12.42 21.38
N GLN A 181 -10.56 12.34 21.93
CA GLN A 181 -10.90 13.02 23.18
C GLN A 181 -10.16 12.37 24.36
N GLY A 182 -10.17 11.05 24.43
CA GLY A 182 -9.35 10.30 25.38
C GLY A 182 -7.85 10.59 25.21
N GLY A 183 -7.36 10.66 23.97
CA GLY A 183 -6.00 11.06 23.65
C GLY A 183 -5.63 12.45 24.19
N LEU A 184 -6.54 13.43 24.04
CA LEU A 184 -6.38 14.79 24.56
C LEU A 184 -6.36 14.85 26.08
N THR A 185 -7.18 14.04 26.77
CA THR A 185 -7.13 13.99 28.25
C THR A 185 -5.78 13.50 28.77
N ARG A 186 -5.05 12.72 27.96
CA ARG A 186 -3.69 12.22 28.26
C ARG A 186 -2.60 13.00 27.53
N PHE A 187 -2.90 14.21 27.04
CA PHE A 187 -1.94 14.99 26.25
C PHE A 187 -0.61 15.23 26.96
N ASN A 188 -0.62 15.43 28.28
CA ASN A 188 0.59 15.67 29.07
C ASN A 188 1.32 14.38 29.51
N ASP A 189 0.80 13.19 29.21
CA ASP A 189 1.46 11.93 29.55
C ASP A 189 2.60 11.64 28.57
N THR A 190 3.82 12.03 28.95
CA THR A 190 5.05 11.84 28.15
C THR A 190 5.37 10.38 27.85
N THR A 191 4.83 9.43 28.63
CA THR A 191 5.07 7.99 28.49
C THR A 191 4.08 7.29 27.56
N ALA A 192 2.99 7.96 27.16
CA ALA A 192 2.01 7.41 26.24
C ALA A 192 2.63 7.09 24.87
N ASN A 193 2.18 5.99 24.26
CA ASN A 193 2.63 5.47 22.96
C ASN A 193 1.47 5.46 21.93
N GLY A 194 1.78 5.05 20.69
CA GLY A 194 0.79 4.93 19.62
C GLY A 194 0.05 6.23 19.31
N TRP A 195 -1.26 6.14 19.13
CA TRP A 195 -2.10 7.28 18.76
C TRP A 195 -2.11 8.42 19.78
N THR A 196 -1.99 8.17 21.08
CA THR A 196 -1.90 9.26 22.08
C THR A 196 -0.63 10.09 21.89
N LYS A 197 0.52 9.41 21.67
CA LYS A 197 1.79 10.08 21.35
C LYS A 197 1.67 10.87 20.05
N ARG A 198 1.10 10.24 19.02
CA ARG A 198 0.92 10.84 17.69
C ARG A 198 0.04 12.09 17.74
N ILE A 199 -1.11 12.02 18.42
CA ILE A 199 -2.00 13.16 18.67
C ILE A 199 -1.22 14.29 19.33
N ARG A 200 -0.47 14.01 20.41
CA ARG A 200 0.36 15.02 21.08
C ARG A 200 1.35 15.68 20.13
N THR A 201 2.05 14.90 19.30
CA THR A 201 3.06 15.43 18.37
C THR A 201 2.46 16.21 17.20
N GLN A 202 1.24 15.90 16.77
CA GLN A 202 0.61 16.48 15.58
C GLN A 202 -0.31 17.67 15.89
N ILE A 203 -0.81 17.80 17.13
CA ILE A 203 -1.65 18.93 17.54
C ILE A 203 -0.97 20.28 17.32
N PRO A 204 0.31 20.50 17.69
CA PRO A 204 0.99 21.77 17.42
C PRO A 204 0.98 22.13 15.93
N THR A 205 1.32 21.16 15.07
CA THR A 205 1.29 21.35 13.61
C THR A 205 -0.11 21.68 13.08
N LEU A 206 -1.16 21.09 13.65
CA LEU A 206 -2.55 21.42 13.30
C LEU A 206 -2.91 22.85 13.75
N ILE A 207 -2.48 23.27 14.94
CA ILE A 207 -2.69 24.63 15.46
C ILE A 207 -1.99 25.64 14.55
N ASP A 208 -0.74 25.40 14.16
CA ASP A 208 0.01 26.29 13.26
C ASP A 208 -0.71 26.45 11.90
N LYS A 209 -1.23 25.35 11.35
CA LYS A 209 -2.05 25.38 10.12
C LYS A 209 -3.33 26.20 10.31
N LEU A 210 -4.00 26.10 11.46
CA LEU A 210 -5.20 26.89 11.76
C LEU A 210 -4.89 28.38 11.94
N VAL A 211 -3.80 28.72 12.63
CA VAL A 211 -3.32 30.10 12.78
C VAL A 211 -3.00 30.70 11.40
N MET A 212 -2.32 29.95 10.53
CA MET A 212 -2.02 30.39 9.16
C MET A 212 -3.29 30.66 8.34
N ILE A 213 -4.32 29.83 8.48
CA ILE A 213 -5.63 30.06 7.85
C ILE A 213 -6.28 31.32 8.41
N ALA A 214 -6.23 31.52 9.72
CA ALA A 214 -6.86 32.65 10.39
C ALA A 214 -6.19 33.99 10.03
N GLN A 215 -4.88 34.00 9.86
CA GLN A 215 -4.08 35.17 9.47
C GLN A 215 -4.05 35.42 7.95
N GLU A 216 -4.77 34.63 7.16
CA GLU A 216 -4.80 34.72 5.69
C GLU A 216 -3.39 34.69 5.06
N GLY A 217 -2.50 33.84 5.58
CA GLY A 217 -1.15 33.67 5.06
C GLY A 217 -1.08 33.21 3.60
N GLU A 218 0.10 33.31 2.99
CA GLU A 218 0.33 33.05 1.56
C GLU A 218 -0.15 31.64 1.10
N GLU A 219 0.00 30.62 1.96
CA GLU A 219 -0.42 29.24 1.67
C GLU A 219 -1.80 28.86 2.26
N SER A 220 -2.51 29.81 2.89
CA SER A 220 -3.77 29.54 3.63
C SER A 220 -4.82 28.79 2.81
N THR A 221 -4.98 29.15 1.53
CA THR A 221 -5.96 28.50 0.63
C THR A 221 -5.60 27.04 0.33
N ALA A 222 -4.30 26.74 0.16
CA ALA A 222 -3.83 25.38 -0.09
C ALA A 222 -4.00 24.50 1.16
N VAL A 223 -3.60 25.01 2.32
CA VAL A 223 -3.75 24.33 3.62
C VAL A 223 -5.22 24.08 3.96
N MET A 224 -6.09 25.07 3.72
CA MET A 224 -7.53 24.95 3.91
C MET A 224 -8.14 23.85 3.04
N LYS A 225 -7.74 23.80 1.77
CA LYS A 225 -8.19 22.77 0.83
C LYS A 225 -7.75 21.37 1.28
N ASP A 226 -6.49 21.22 1.69
CA ASP A 226 -5.92 19.96 2.17
C ASP A 226 -6.67 19.44 3.41
N LEU A 227 -6.82 20.27 4.45
CA LEU A 227 -7.56 19.93 5.66
C LEU A 227 -9.03 19.58 5.36
N HIS A 228 -9.67 20.28 4.42
CA HIS A 228 -11.05 19.99 4.03
C HIS A 228 -11.17 18.65 3.31
N LEU A 229 -10.24 18.33 2.40
CA LEU A 229 -10.23 17.03 1.71
C LEU A 229 -10.01 15.89 2.70
N GLY A 230 -9.06 16.03 3.62
CA GLY A 230 -8.82 15.05 4.69
C GLY A 230 -10.05 14.83 5.58
N LEU A 231 -10.67 15.91 6.05
CA LEU A 231 -11.89 15.85 6.87
C LEU A 231 -13.06 15.18 6.12
N LYS A 232 -13.26 15.54 4.85
CA LYS A 232 -14.32 14.95 4.02
C LYS A 232 -14.12 13.45 3.82
N ALA A 233 -12.89 13.03 3.49
CA ALA A 233 -12.57 11.62 3.30
C ALA A 233 -12.75 10.82 4.59
N ASN A 234 -12.40 11.39 5.75
CA ASN A 234 -12.61 10.75 7.04
C ASN A 234 -14.11 10.59 7.38
N LEU A 235 -14.90 11.65 7.26
CA LEU A 235 -16.34 11.62 7.55
C LEU A 235 -17.10 10.65 6.63
N GLN A 236 -16.74 10.59 5.34
CA GLN A 236 -17.32 9.63 4.40
C GLN A 236 -17.06 8.18 4.82
N ARG A 237 -15.87 7.88 5.33
CA ARG A 237 -15.52 6.53 5.83
C ARG A 237 -16.30 6.15 7.09
N GLU A 238 -16.55 7.10 7.98
CA GLU A 238 -17.37 6.91 9.17
C GLU A 238 -18.89 6.86 8.89
N GLY A 239 -19.31 7.00 7.63
CA GLY A 239 -20.73 7.09 7.25
C GLY A 239 -21.40 8.38 7.75
N LYS A 240 -20.63 9.40 8.11
CA LYS A 240 -21.12 10.68 8.62
C LYS A 240 -21.27 11.69 7.47
N PRO A 241 -22.22 12.64 7.57
CA PRO A 241 -22.33 13.70 6.57
C PRO A 241 -21.06 14.56 6.54
N GLY A 242 -20.60 14.90 5.33
CA GLY A 242 -19.44 15.76 5.16
C GLY A 242 -19.66 17.16 5.75
N LYS A 243 -18.62 17.75 6.33
CA LYS A 243 -18.64 19.13 6.80
C LYS A 243 -18.01 20.05 5.75
N GLY A 244 -18.64 21.20 5.50
CA GLY A 244 -18.11 22.20 4.56
C GLY A 244 -16.85 22.90 5.07
N PRO A 245 -16.11 23.60 4.20
CA PRO A 245 -14.91 24.36 4.57
C PRO A 245 -15.16 25.35 5.72
N ALA A 246 -16.34 25.96 5.80
CA ALA A 246 -16.72 26.90 6.86
C ALA A 246 -16.51 26.35 8.29
N SER A 247 -16.58 25.04 8.48
CA SER A 247 -16.31 24.42 9.79
C SER A 247 -14.85 24.53 10.23
N ILE A 248 -13.91 24.45 9.28
CA ILE A 248 -12.47 24.61 9.53
C ILE A 248 -12.18 26.10 9.75
N LYS A 249 -12.78 26.99 8.96
CA LYS A 249 -12.61 28.45 9.13
C LYS A 249 -13.10 28.90 10.50
N LYS A 250 -14.28 28.46 10.94
CA LYS A 250 -14.81 28.76 12.28
C LYS A 250 -13.87 28.31 13.40
N LEU A 251 -13.17 27.18 13.23
CA LEU A 251 -12.18 26.71 14.20
C LEU A 251 -10.90 27.54 14.16
N ALA A 252 -10.43 27.91 12.96
CA ALA A 252 -9.26 28.77 12.76
C ALA A 252 -9.47 30.16 13.38
N ASP A 253 -10.65 30.75 13.19
CA ASP A 253 -11.00 32.07 13.73
C ASP A 253 -10.97 32.13 15.27
N MET A 254 -10.94 30.99 15.98
CA MET A 254 -10.76 30.94 17.44
C MET A 254 -9.33 31.26 17.90
N PHE A 255 -8.37 31.30 16.98
CA PHE A 255 -6.95 31.58 17.24
C PHE A 255 -6.54 33.01 16.87
N LEU A 256 -7.50 33.88 16.52
CA LEU A 256 -7.35 35.33 16.39
C LEU A 256 -7.67 36.03 17.71
#